data_AF-X1M3B0-F1
#
_entry.id   AF-X1M3B0-F1
#
_cell.length_a   1.000
_cell.length_b   1.000
_cell.length_c   1.000
_cell.angle_alpha   90.00
_cell.angle_beta   90.00
_cell.angle_gamma   90.00
#
_symmetry.space_group_name_H-M   'P 1'
#
loop_
_entity.id
_entity.type
_entity.pdbx_description
1 polymer ?
#
loop_
_entity_poly.entity_id
_entity_poly.type
_entity_poly.pdbx_seq_one_letter_code
_entity_poly.pdbx_strand_id
1 'polypeptide(L)' 'MTPSKAREIIQLNIDEASPKMPPDVKTALIMGAGAIERLEGYRKGTFLRFETLLPGETAE' A
#
# COMPACT_ATOMS: atom_id res chain seq x y z
N MET A 1 -14.89 0.32 5.51
CA MET A 1 -13.59 -0.28 5.89
C MET A 1 -12.52 0.80 5.82
N THR A 2 -11.68 0.97 6.86
CA THR A 2 -10.61 1.98 6.87
C THR A 2 -9.33 1.44 6.23
N PRO A 3 -8.44 2.29 5.68
CA PRO A 3 -7.12 1.89 5.19
C PRO A 3 -6.31 1.11 6.23
N SER A 4 -6.30 1.60 7.48
CA SER A 4 -5.64 0.93 8.60
C SER A 4 -6.15 -0.49 8.85
N LYS A 5 -7.47 -0.69 8.80
CA LYS A 5 -8.09 -2.01 8.99
C LYS A 5 -7.78 -2.95 7.82
N ALA A 6 -7.73 -2.43 6.59
CA ALA A 6 -7.36 -3.22 5.42
C ALA A 6 -5.90 -3.69 5.51
N ARG A 7 -4.98 -2.82 5.97
CA ARG A 7 -3.57 -3.19 6.20
C ARG A 7 -3.44 -4.28 7.28
N GLU A 8 -4.16 -4.13 8.39
CA GLU A 8 -4.16 -5.13 9.48
C GLU A 8 -4.59 -6.52 8.97
N ILE A 9 -5.66 -6.58 8.16
CA ILE A 9 -6.13 -7.83 7.56
C ILE A 9 -5.10 -8.43 6.61
N ILE A 10 -4.44 -7.61 5.78
CA ILE A 10 -3.39 -8.09 4.88
C ILE A 10 -2.21 -8.63 5.67
N GLN A 11 -1.79 -7.93 6.74
CA GLN A 11 -0.68 -8.36 7.58
C GLN A 11 -0.99 -9.69 8.28
N LEU A 12 -2.21 -9.87 8.82
CA LEU A 12 -2.66 -11.14 9.40
C LEU A 12 -2.62 -12.27 8.37
N ASN A 13 -3.07 -12.03 7.14
CA ASN A 13 -2.98 -13.03 6.07
C ASN A 13 -1.54 -13.39 5.71
N ILE A 14 -0.63 -12.41 5.71
CA ILE A 14 0.79 -12.67 5.49
C ILE A 14 1.35 -13.49 6.67
N ASP A 15 1.11 -13.10 7.91
CA ASP A 15 1.74 -13.75 9.06
C ASP A 15 1.20 -15.17 9.30
N GLU A 16 -0.11 -15.38 9.17
CA GLU A 16 -0.76 -16.66 9.47
C GLU A 16 -0.79 -17.61 8.27
N ALA A 17 -1.00 -17.10 7.05
CA ALA A 17 -1.16 -17.94 5.86
C ALA A 17 0.12 -18.04 5.00
N SER A 18 1.19 -17.28 5.28
CA SER A 18 2.43 -17.34 4.50
C SER A 18 3.02 -18.74 4.30
N PRO A 19 2.92 -19.71 5.22
CA PRO A 19 3.48 -21.04 4.99
C PRO A 19 2.83 -21.82 3.83
N LYS A 20 1.58 -21.50 3.50
CA LYS A 20 0.79 -22.15 2.44
C LYS A 20 0.55 -21.24 1.23
N MET A 21 1.06 -20.01 1.28
CA MET A 21 0.78 -19.00 0.29
C MET A 21 1.76 -19.10 -0.88
N PRO A 22 1.25 -19.12 -2.13
CA PRO A 22 2.11 -18.99 -3.31
C PRO A 22 2.96 -17.71 -3.25
N PRO A 23 4.24 -17.74 -3.71
CA PRO A 23 5.16 -16.59 -3.61
C PRO A 23 4.66 -15.32 -4.32
N ASP A 24 3.96 -15.48 -5.44
CA ASP A 24 3.32 -14.42 -6.23
C ASP A 24 2.17 -13.77 -5.46
N VAL A 25 1.31 -14.56 -4.81
CA VAL A 25 0.23 -14.07 -3.95
C VAL A 25 0.79 -13.30 -2.76
N LYS A 26 1.85 -13.82 -2.12
CA LYS A 26 2.52 -13.12 -1.01
C LYS A 26 3.11 -11.78 -1.46
N THR A 27 3.75 -11.75 -2.62
CA THR A 27 4.29 -10.52 -3.22
C THR A 27 3.19 -9.51 -3.49
N ALA A 28 2.07 -9.94 -4.06
CA ALA A 28 0.92 -9.07 -4.34
C ALA A 28 0.33 -8.46 -3.05
N LEU A 29 0.21 -9.24 -1.98
CA LEU A 29 -0.27 -8.74 -0.69
C LEU A 29 0.67 -7.70 -0.06
N ILE A 30 1.99 -7.93 -0.11
CA ILE A 30 2.98 -6.96 0.37
C ILE A 30 2.90 -5.65 -0.43
N MET A 31 2.81 -5.74 -1.76
CA MET A 31 2.64 -4.57 -2.62
C MET A 31 1.33 -3.83 -2.33
N GLY A 32 0.24 -4.55 -2.11
CA GLY A 32 -1.07 -4.00 -1.74
C GLY A 32 -1.04 -3.26 -0.40
N ALA A 33 -0.40 -3.82 0.62
CA ALA A 33 -0.20 -3.15 1.91
C ALA A 33 0.55 -1.82 1.75
N GLY A 34 1.65 -1.82 0.99
CA GLY A 34 2.43 -0.61 0.71
C GLY A 34 1.68 0.44 -0.13
N ALA A 35 0.74 0.03 -0.99
CA ALA A 35 -0.11 0.95 -1.74
C ALA A 35 -1.13 1.64 -0.82
N ILE A 36 -1.72 0.89 0.12
CA ILE A 36 -2.67 1.42 1.11
C ILE A 36 -1.99 2.47 2.00
N GLU A 37 -0.76 2.21 2.46
CA GLU A 37 0.03 3.17 3.24
C GLU A 37 0.28 4.48 2.50
N ARG A 38 0.67 4.37 1.23
CA ARG A 38 0.90 5.55 0.38
C ARG A 38 -0.38 6.36 0.23
N LEU A 39 -1.50 5.72 -0.12
CA LEU A 39 -2.80 6.40 -0.23
C LEU A 39 -3.23 7.06 1.08
N GLU A 40 -2.98 6.42 2.22
CA GLU A 40 -3.28 7.00 3.52
C GLU A 40 -2.39 8.22 3.81
N GLY A 41 -1.11 8.17 3.47
CA GLY A 41 -0.21 9.31 3.57
C GLY A 41 -0.63 10.49 2.67
N TYR A 42 -1.03 10.22 1.43
CA TYR A 42 -1.56 11.24 0.53
C TYR A 42 -2.79 11.94 1.13
N ARG A 43 -3.73 11.17 1.68
CA ARG A 43 -4.95 11.72 2.30
C ARG A 43 -4.67 12.53 3.56
N LYS A 44 -3.62 12.20 4.30
CA LYS A 44 -3.20 12.93 5.51
C LYS A 44 -2.31 14.13 5.20
N GLY A 45 -1.99 14.37 3.93
CA GLY A 45 -1.11 15.46 3.50
C GLY A 45 0.36 15.27 3.91
N THR A 46 0.75 14.05 4.29
CA THR A 46 2.15 13.73 4.65
C THR A 46 3.04 13.53 3.43
N PHE A 47 2.46 13.34 2.23
CA PHE A 47 3.18 13.45 0.96
C PHE A 47 2.85 14.79 0.33
N LEU A 48 3.87 15.61 0.08
CA LEU A 48 3.67 16.91 -0.56
C LEU A 48 3.41 16.70 -2.06
N ARG A 49 2.54 17.53 -2.65
CA ARG A 49 2.20 17.50 -4.09
C ARG A 49 3.43 17.60 -5.02
N PHE A 50 4.53 18.14 -4.52
CA PHE A 50 5.81 18.31 -5.23
C PHE A 50 6.77 17.12 -5.04
N GLU A 51 6.53 16.22 -4.09
CA GLU A 51 7.28 14.97 -3.90
C GLU A 51 6.75 13.84 -4.80
N THR A 52 5.66 14.10 -5.51
CA THR A 52 4.81 13.11 -6.16
C THR A 52 4.63 13.37 -7.64
N LEU A 53 5.05 14.54 -8.10
CA LEU A 53 5.23 14.87 -9.51
C LEU A 53 6.72 14.72 -9.84
N LEU A 54 7.03 13.83 -10.78
CA LEU A 54 8.34 13.78 -11.40
C LEU A 54 8.56 15.05 -12.24
N PRO A 55 9.81 15.52 -12.42
CA PRO A 55 10.10 16.63 -13.31
C PRO A 55 9.55 16.33 -14.71
N GLY A 56 8.57 17.12 -15.17
CA GLY A 56 7.93 16.96 -16.48
C GLY A 56 6.54 16.33 -16.47
N GLU A 57 6.05 15.81 -15.33
CA GLU A 57 4.64 15.44 -15.19
C GLU A 57 3.77 16.70 -15.11
N THR A 58 2.86 16.83 -16.08
CA THR A 58 1.82 17.87 -16.06
C THR A 58 0.52 17.25 -15.55
N ALA A 59 -0.24 18.01 -14.78
CA ALA A 59 -1.60 17.62 -14.47
C ALA A 59 -2.41 17.73 -15.76
N GLU A 60 -2.78 16.60 -16.35
CA GLU A 60 -3.75 16.55 -17.46
C GLU A 60 -5.08 17.22 -17.08
#